data_AF-A0A8T6TSP9-F1
#
_entry.id   AF-A0A8T6TSP9-F1
#
_cell.length_a   1.000
_cell.length_b   1.000
_cell.length_c   1.000
_cell.angle_alpha   90.00
_cell.angle_beta   90.00
_cell.angle_gamma   90.00
#
_symmetry.space_group_name_H-M   'P 1'
#
loop_
_entity.id
_entity.type
_entity.pdbx_description
1 polymer ?
#
loop_
_entity_poly.entity_id
_entity_poly.type
_entity_poly.pdbx_seq_one_letter_code
_entity_poly.pdbx_strand_id
1 'polypeptide(L)'
;MSYEVLALVTNRGKQRFQEAIRLGYALQVTHFVVGNQGHDPNSPITALTPDPGFDPTPDAVGHRIPEDATIQALAVTSAEDDPNFATVWTCDLPKGVATGEISSVYLLAKTVYPVTHPEYDLLFPFAMGYLPLAVKVDNERTTFRVGVQY
;
A
#
# COMPACT_ATOMS: atom_id res chain seq x y z
N MET A 1 42.51 6.70 -9.27
CA MET A 1 42.03 5.35 -8.92
C MET A 1 40.75 5.54 -8.14
N SER A 2 39.62 5.06 -8.65
CA SER A 2 38.32 5.12 -7.97
C SER A 2 37.93 3.71 -7.55
N TYR A 3 37.22 3.59 -6.43
CA TYR A 3 36.67 2.34 -5.93
C TYR A 3 35.16 2.50 -5.83
N GLU A 4 34.43 1.48 -6.27
CA GLU A 4 32.99 1.37 -6.14
C GLU A 4 32.67 0.09 -5.35
N VAL A 5 31.78 0.18 -4.36
CA VAL A 5 31.43 -0.95 -3.49
C VAL A 5 29.91 -0.96 -3.29
N LEU A 6 29.33 -2.15 -3.37
CA LEU A 6 27.94 -2.38 -2.98
C LEU A 6 27.83 -2.47 -1.46
N ALA A 7 27.17 -1.50 -0.84
CA ALA A 7 26.90 -1.49 0.60
C ALA A 7 25.45 -1.94 0.89
N LEU A 8 25.28 -2.66 2.00
CA LEU A 8 23.96 -3.08 2.48
C LEU A 8 23.41 -2.08 3.49
N VAL A 9 22.10 -1.84 3.43
CA VAL A 9 21.39 -1.06 4.46
C VAL A 9 21.27 -1.91 5.73
N THR A 10 21.71 -1.36 6.86
CA THR A 10 21.63 -2.05 8.15
C THR A 10 20.18 -2.18 8.63
N ASN A 11 19.92 -3.16 9.50
CA ASN A 11 18.60 -3.31 10.14
C ASN A 11 18.15 -2.03 10.85
N ARG A 12 19.08 -1.28 11.47
CA ARG A 12 18.79 0.01 12.10
C ARG A 12 18.37 1.06 11.06
N GLY A 13 19.01 1.08 9.90
CA GLY A 13 18.63 1.95 8.78
C GLY A 13 17.22 1.64 8.27
N LYS A 14 16.91 0.35 8.07
CA LYS A 14 15.56 -0.10 7.68
C LYS A 14 14.50 0.29 8.70
N GLN A 15 14.76 0.12 10.00
CA GLN A 15 13.87 0.57 11.08
C GLN A 15 13.61 2.08 11.04
N ARG A 16 14.66 2.90 10.89
CA ARG A 16 14.50 4.36 10.79
C ARG A 16 13.74 4.78 9.54
N PHE A 17 13.92 4.07 8.44
CA PHE A 17 13.16 4.32 7.21
C PHE A 17 11.67 4.05 7.42
N GLN A 18 11.32 2.93 8.05
CA GLN A 18 9.93 2.60 8.37
C GLN A 18 9.31 3.61 9.35
N GLU A 19 10.04 3.99 10.40
CA GLU A 19 9.61 5.04 11.32
C GLU A 19 9.39 6.39 10.60
N ALA A 20 10.27 6.74 9.65
CA ALA A 20 10.13 7.95 8.85
C ALA A 20 8.87 7.95 7.97
N ILE A 21 8.52 6.79 7.42
CA ILE A 21 7.32 6.60 6.60
C ILE A 21 6.06 6.64 7.46
N ARG A 22 6.10 6.00 8.63
CA ARG A 22 4.99 6.00 9.58
C ARG A 22 4.69 7.41 10.11
N LEU A 23 5.73 8.15 10.49
CA LEU A 23 5.61 9.49 11.08
C LEU A 23 5.50 10.61 10.04
N GLY A 24 5.81 10.34 8.76
CA GLY A 24 5.66 11.32 7.68
C GLY A 24 6.77 12.37 7.61
N TYR A 25 8.04 11.99 7.76
CA TYR A 25 9.14 12.98 7.65
C TYR A 25 9.37 13.50 6.23
N ALA A 26 9.13 12.66 5.21
CA ALA A 26 9.27 13.02 3.79
C ALA A 26 8.23 12.31 2.93
N LEU A 27 7.93 11.06 3.31
CA LEU A 27 6.96 10.18 2.69
C LEU A 27 6.03 9.68 3.78
N GLN A 28 4.73 9.57 3.49
CA GLN A 28 3.76 9.07 4.46
C GLN A 28 2.73 8.17 3.78
N VAL A 29 2.53 6.97 4.32
CA VAL A 29 1.37 6.14 3.98
C VAL A 29 0.14 6.76 4.61
N THR A 30 -0.81 7.18 3.79
CA THR A 30 -1.99 7.93 4.23
C THR A 30 -3.29 7.33 3.78
N HIS A 31 -3.27 6.58 2.68
CA HIS A 31 -4.47 6.00 2.11
C HIS A 31 -4.27 4.52 1.80
N PHE A 32 -5.37 3.85 1.53
CA PHE A 32 -5.39 2.53 0.93
C PHE A 32 -6.50 2.45 -0.12
N VAL A 33 -6.32 1.51 -1.04
CA VAL A 33 -7.38 1.05 -1.95
C VAL A 33 -7.43 -0.46 -1.95
N VAL A 34 -8.57 -1.01 -2.33
CA VAL A 34 -8.72 -2.43 -2.60
C VAL A 34 -9.07 -2.62 -4.07
N GLY A 35 -8.63 -3.74 -4.63
CA GLY A 35 -8.92 -4.13 -6.00
C GLY A 35 -9.29 -5.60 -6.11
N ASN A 36 -9.46 -6.07 -7.34
CA ASN A 36 -9.97 -7.40 -7.64
C ASN A 36 -9.06 -8.27 -8.52
N GLN A 37 -7.80 -7.87 -8.77
CA GLN A 37 -6.87 -8.60 -9.64
C GLN A 37 -5.71 -9.29 -8.91
N GLY A 38 -5.80 -9.47 -7.59
CA GLY A 38 -4.73 -10.11 -6.81
C GLY A 38 -4.78 -11.64 -6.75
N HIS A 39 -5.81 -12.29 -7.31
CA HIS A 39 -5.96 -13.74 -7.30
C HIS A 39 -5.70 -14.36 -8.68
N ASP A 40 -5.39 -15.66 -8.72
CA ASP A 40 -5.29 -16.39 -9.98
C ASP A 40 -6.69 -16.54 -10.60
N PRO A 41 -6.93 -16.04 -11.83
CA PRO A 41 -8.24 -16.12 -12.47
C PRO A 41 -8.69 -17.57 -12.77
N ASN A 42 -7.75 -18.52 -12.80
CA ASN A 42 -8.06 -19.95 -12.94
C ASN A 42 -8.23 -20.65 -11.59
N SER A 43 -7.83 -20.02 -10.48
CA SER A 43 -7.89 -20.57 -9.13
C SER A 43 -8.13 -19.46 -8.10
N PRO A 44 -9.41 -19.11 -7.81
CA PRO A 44 -9.75 -18.02 -6.90
C PRO A 44 -9.24 -18.17 -5.46
N ILE A 45 -8.86 -19.39 -5.06
CA ILE A 45 -8.26 -19.67 -3.74
C ILE A 45 -6.76 -19.35 -3.67
N THR A 46 -6.14 -19.04 -4.80
CA THR A 46 -4.70 -18.78 -4.90
C THR A 46 -4.46 -17.29 -5.07
N ALA A 47 -3.72 -16.69 -4.14
CA ALA A 47 -3.20 -15.34 -4.31
C ALA A 47 -2.01 -15.35 -5.28
N LEU A 48 -1.94 -14.36 -6.16
CA LEU A 48 -0.75 -14.11 -6.97
C LEU A 48 0.36 -13.50 -6.11
N THR A 49 1.60 -13.59 -6.59
CA THR A 49 2.72 -12.87 -5.98
C THR A 49 2.69 -11.42 -6.47
N PRO A 50 2.69 -10.43 -5.56
CA PRO A 50 2.87 -9.03 -5.92
C PRO A 50 4.11 -8.77 -6.78
N ASP A 51 3.97 -7.95 -7.82
CA ASP A 51 5.10 -7.51 -8.65
C ASP A 51 5.77 -6.28 -8.03
N PRO A 52 7.05 -6.34 -7.60
CA PRO A 52 7.75 -5.18 -7.07
C PRO A 52 8.02 -4.09 -8.11
N GLY A 53 7.89 -4.39 -9.42
CA GLY A 53 8.00 -3.43 -10.50
C GLY A 53 6.68 -2.75 -10.89
N PHE A 54 5.58 -3.06 -10.21
CA PHE A 54 4.28 -2.48 -10.51
C PHE A 54 4.28 -0.97 -10.29
N ASP A 55 4.05 -0.23 -11.38
CA ASP A 55 3.92 1.22 -11.41
C ASP A 55 2.73 1.61 -12.29
N PRO A 56 1.56 1.94 -11.71
CA PRO A 56 0.39 2.27 -12.49
C PRO A 56 0.55 3.62 -13.18
N THR A 57 -0.14 3.75 -14.31
CA THR A 57 -0.18 4.99 -15.10
C THR A 57 -0.73 6.13 -14.24
N PRO A 58 -0.11 7.33 -14.25
CA PRO A 58 -0.66 8.47 -13.52
C PRO A 58 -2.00 8.91 -14.09
N ASP A 59 -2.94 9.28 -13.22
CA ASP A 59 -4.21 9.88 -13.58
C ASP A 59 -4.05 11.34 -14.05
N ALA A 60 -5.17 12.00 -14.35
CA ALA A 60 -5.18 13.38 -14.85
C ALA A 60 -4.56 14.41 -13.87
N VAL A 61 -4.49 14.09 -12.59
CA VAL A 61 -3.91 14.93 -11.53
C VAL A 61 -2.52 14.44 -11.09
N GLY A 62 -2.04 13.34 -11.66
CA GLY A 62 -0.73 12.77 -11.40
C GLY A 62 -0.69 11.69 -10.32
N HIS A 63 -1.84 11.28 -9.75
CA HIS A 63 -1.88 10.16 -8.81
C HIS A 63 -1.71 8.83 -9.55
N ARG A 64 -0.92 7.93 -8.96
CA ARG A 64 -0.67 6.58 -9.46
C ARG A 64 -1.51 5.59 -8.67
N ILE A 65 -2.82 5.58 -8.92
CA ILE A 65 -3.75 4.65 -8.28
C ILE A 65 -3.84 3.38 -9.14
N PRO A 66 -3.80 2.17 -8.55
CA PRO A 66 -3.98 0.91 -9.26
C PRO A 66 -5.25 0.90 -10.13
N GLU A 67 -5.13 0.41 -11.37
CA GLU A 67 -6.23 0.37 -12.33
C GLU A 67 -7.34 -0.63 -11.92
N ASP A 68 -7.01 -1.62 -11.10
CA ASP A 68 -7.96 -2.60 -10.54
C ASP A 68 -8.67 -2.11 -9.27
N ALA A 69 -8.39 -0.88 -8.82
CA ALA A 69 -9.02 -0.32 -7.62
C ALA A 69 -10.54 -0.25 -7.79
N THR A 70 -11.28 -0.89 -6.88
CA THR A 70 -12.74 -0.93 -6.90
C THR A 70 -13.38 0.26 -6.15
N ILE A 71 -12.55 1.10 -5.54
CA ILE A 71 -12.96 2.27 -4.75
C ILE A 71 -11.97 3.42 -4.91
N GLN A 72 -12.44 4.62 -4.54
CA GLN A 72 -11.54 5.74 -4.28
C GLN A 72 -10.66 5.47 -3.06
N ALA A 73 -9.49 6.11 -3.03
CA ALA A 73 -8.54 6.04 -1.93
C ALA A 73 -9.20 6.44 -0.60
N LEU A 74 -9.17 5.53 0.37
CA LEU A 74 -9.68 5.74 1.72
C LEU A 74 -8.52 6.01 2.66
N ALA A 75 -8.73 6.87 3.66
CA ALA A 75 -7.73 7.14 4.66
C ALA A 75 -7.42 5.88 5.50
N VAL A 76 -6.15 5.68 5.83
CA VAL A 76 -5.74 4.70 6.84
C VAL A 76 -6.31 5.12 8.20
N THR A 77 -6.87 4.17 8.96
CA THR A 77 -7.42 4.40 10.30
C THR A 77 -6.33 4.52 11.37
N SER A 78 -5.32 3.63 11.35
CA SER A 78 -4.19 3.66 12.29
C SER A 78 -2.92 3.03 11.71
N ALA A 79 -1.77 3.37 12.30
CA ALA A 79 -0.47 2.79 11.99
C ALA A 79 0.29 2.49 13.28
N GLU A 80 0.61 1.22 13.50
CA GLU A 80 1.17 0.71 14.76
C GLU A 80 2.43 -0.12 14.52
N ASP A 81 3.36 -0.08 15.46
CA ASP A 81 4.53 -0.96 15.44
C ASP A 81 4.07 -2.38 15.84
N ASP A 82 4.59 -3.41 15.17
CA ASP A 82 4.25 -4.81 15.44
C ASP A 82 5.53 -5.64 15.64
N PRO A 83 5.52 -6.70 16.47
CA PRO A 83 6.71 -7.54 16.65
C PRO A 83 7.07 -8.38 15.41
N ASN A 84 6.09 -8.70 14.55
CA ASN A 84 6.25 -9.53 13.35
C ASN A 84 6.36 -8.70 12.07
N PHE A 85 5.82 -7.48 12.08
CA PHE A 85 5.84 -6.55 10.94
C PHE A 85 6.49 -5.22 11.34
N ALA A 86 7.16 -4.56 10.41
CA ALA A 86 7.79 -3.27 10.72
C ALA A 86 6.79 -2.24 11.20
N THR A 87 5.70 -2.11 10.45
CA THR A 87 4.54 -1.30 10.78
C THR A 87 3.33 -1.99 10.17
N VAL A 88 2.22 -1.97 10.91
CA VAL A 88 0.93 -2.45 10.44
C VAL A 88 0.00 -1.27 10.26
N TRP A 89 -0.47 -1.08 9.04
CA TRP A 89 -1.51 -0.11 8.72
C TRP A 89 -2.87 -0.79 8.79
N THR A 90 -3.77 -0.19 9.57
CA THR A 90 -5.14 -0.65 9.70
C THR A 90 -6.06 0.20 8.84
N CYS A 91 -6.85 -0.46 8.02
CA CYS A 91 -7.64 0.13 6.95
C CYS A 91 -9.07 -0.39 7.05
N ASP A 92 -10.03 0.49 7.34
CA ASP A 92 -11.43 0.10 7.48
C ASP A 92 -12.20 0.33 6.18
N LEU A 93 -12.86 -0.72 5.69
CA LEU A 93 -13.88 -0.63 4.64
C LEU A 93 -15.28 -0.57 5.29
N PRO A 94 -15.97 0.58 5.18
CA PRO A 94 -17.34 0.70 5.66
C PRO A 94 -18.33 -0.20 4.91
N LYS A 95 -19.56 -0.27 5.43
CA LYS A 95 -20.70 -0.88 4.73
C LYS A 95 -20.98 -0.11 3.43
N GLY A 96 -21.35 -0.83 2.38
CA GLY A 96 -21.62 -0.28 1.05
C GLY A 96 -20.44 0.24 0.26
N VAL A 97 -19.21 0.05 0.75
CA VAL A 97 -17.98 0.40 0.03
C VAL A 97 -17.28 -0.87 -0.43
N ALA A 98 -16.72 -0.85 -1.65
CA ALA A 98 -16.01 -1.96 -2.29
C ALA A 98 -16.81 -3.29 -2.28
N THR A 99 -18.10 -3.24 -2.59
CA THR A 99 -18.94 -4.46 -2.60
C THR A 99 -18.61 -5.34 -3.79
N GLY A 100 -18.53 -6.65 -3.56
CA GLY A 100 -18.16 -7.63 -4.56
C GLY A 100 -16.79 -8.23 -4.29
N GLU A 101 -16.06 -8.50 -5.36
CA GLU A 101 -14.78 -9.19 -5.34
C GLU A 101 -13.65 -8.30 -4.84
N ILE A 102 -12.90 -8.79 -3.87
CA ILE A 102 -11.69 -8.19 -3.32
C ILE A 102 -10.61 -9.25 -3.33
N SER A 103 -9.47 -8.95 -3.95
CA SER A 103 -8.30 -9.83 -3.93
C SER A 103 -6.97 -9.10 -3.89
N SER A 104 -6.97 -7.77 -3.94
CA SER A 104 -5.77 -6.93 -3.78
C SER A 104 -6.03 -5.82 -2.78
N VAL A 105 -4.99 -5.46 -2.02
CA VAL A 105 -4.96 -4.29 -1.15
C VAL A 105 -3.68 -3.53 -1.41
N TYR A 106 -3.79 -2.21 -1.55
CA TYR A 106 -2.66 -1.33 -1.82
C TYR A 106 -2.61 -0.25 -0.74
N LEU A 107 -1.45 -0.09 -0.11
CA LEU A 107 -1.15 1.07 0.71
C LEU A 107 -0.61 2.16 -0.21
N LEU A 108 -1.25 3.32 -0.17
CA LEU A 108 -0.85 4.49 -0.94
C LEU A 108 -0.12 5.46 -0.02
N ALA A 109 1.07 5.86 -0.46
CA ALA A 109 1.82 6.93 0.18
C ALA A 109 1.79 8.20 -0.64
N LYS A 110 2.17 9.29 0.01
CA LYS A 110 2.40 10.59 -0.62
C LYS A 110 3.68 11.22 -0.10
N THR A 111 4.26 12.06 -0.94
CA THR A 111 5.36 12.94 -0.54
C THR A 111 4.80 14.10 0.26
N VAL A 112 5.26 14.26 1.50
CA VAL A 112 4.80 15.30 2.44
C VAL A 112 5.85 16.38 2.70
N TYR A 113 7.09 16.19 2.25
CA TYR A 113 8.15 17.20 2.32
C TYR A 113 9.26 16.91 1.28
N PRO A 114 9.88 17.94 0.67
CA PRO A 114 9.49 19.35 0.74
C PRO A 114 8.26 19.65 -0.12
N VAL A 115 7.53 20.73 0.23
CA VAL A 115 6.35 21.20 -0.52
C VAL A 115 6.66 21.65 -1.96
N THR A 116 7.95 21.86 -2.26
CA THR A 116 8.45 22.21 -3.58
C THR A 116 8.75 21.00 -4.46
N HIS A 117 8.61 19.78 -3.94
CA HIS A 117 8.84 18.57 -4.73
C HIS A 117 7.77 18.45 -5.83
N PRO A 118 8.12 18.10 -7.08
CA PRO A 118 7.14 17.97 -8.17
C PRO A 118 6.02 16.97 -7.87
N GLU A 119 6.30 15.97 -7.03
CA GLU A 119 5.34 14.93 -6.61
C GLU A 119 4.76 15.18 -5.22
N TYR A 120 4.84 16.42 -4.71
CA TYR A 120 4.24 16.77 -3.43
C TYR A 120 2.73 16.49 -3.46
N ASP A 121 2.24 15.82 -2.42
CA ASP A 121 0.83 15.41 -2.25
C ASP A 121 0.27 14.45 -3.32
N LEU A 122 1.10 13.97 -4.26
CA LEU A 122 0.71 12.91 -5.20
C LEU A 122 0.73 11.54 -4.52
N LEU A 123 -0.27 10.73 -4.84
CA LEU A 123 -0.44 9.38 -4.29
C LEU A 123 0.26 8.38 -5.21
N PHE A 124 0.93 7.40 -4.63
CA PHE A 124 1.53 6.29 -5.36
C PHE A 124 1.49 5.00 -4.52
N PRO A 125 1.57 3.82 -5.15
CA PRO A 125 1.58 2.55 -4.43
C PRO A 125 2.90 2.42 -3.66
N PHE A 126 2.80 2.34 -2.34
CA PHE A 126 3.95 2.14 -1.46
C PHE A 126 4.17 0.66 -1.18
N ALA A 127 3.08 -0.07 -0.94
CA ALA A 127 3.11 -1.51 -0.72
C ALA A 127 1.80 -2.11 -1.23
N MET A 128 1.84 -3.39 -1.60
CA MET A 128 0.66 -4.12 -2.02
C MET A 128 0.67 -5.53 -1.43
N GLY A 129 -0.53 -6.02 -1.13
CA GLY A 129 -0.76 -7.37 -0.66
C GLY A 129 -1.86 -7.99 -1.51
N TYR A 130 -1.62 -9.22 -1.97
CA TYR A 130 -2.60 -10.02 -2.67
C TYR A 130 -3.13 -11.12 -1.75
N LEU A 131 -4.42 -11.41 -1.89
CA LEU A 131 -5.12 -12.43 -1.13
C LEU A 131 -5.96 -13.29 -2.07
N PRO A 132 -6.33 -14.51 -1.65
CA PRO A 132 -7.38 -15.25 -2.33
C PRO A 132 -8.64 -14.41 -2.47
N LEU A 133 -9.45 -14.70 -3.48
CA LEU A 133 -10.70 -14.00 -3.74
C LEU A 133 -11.60 -14.02 -2.50
N ALA A 134 -11.84 -12.84 -1.95
CA ALA A 134 -12.83 -12.60 -0.92
C ALA A 134 -14.00 -11.82 -1.51
N VAL A 135 -15.22 -12.14 -1.10
CA VAL A 135 -16.42 -11.41 -1.53
C VAL A 135 -16.96 -10.62 -0.36
N LYS A 136 -16.93 -9.29 -0.46
CA LYS A 136 -17.51 -8.38 0.53
C LYS A 136 -18.95 -8.06 0.16
N VAL A 137 -19.87 -8.30 1.10
CA VAL A 137 -21.29 -7.95 0.91
C VAL A 137 -21.59 -6.54 1.41
N ASP A 138 -22.69 -5.95 0.90
CA ASP A 138 -23.08 -4.56 1.15
C ASP A 138 -23.23 -4.20 2.65
N ASN A 139 -23.82 -5.10 3.44
CA ASN A 139 -24.06 -4.86 4.86
C ASN A 139 -22.87 -5.22 5.78
N GLU A 140 -21.70 -5.55 5.21
CA GLU A 140 -20.50 -5.95 5.93
C GLU A 140 -19.51 -4.78 6.08
N ARG A 141 -18.90 -4.67 7.27
CA ARG A 141 -17.69 -3.87 7.49
C ARG A 141 -16.50 -4.82 7.52
N THR A 142 -15.44 -4.48 6.81
CA THR A 142 -14.23 -5.30 6.73
C THR A 142 -13.04 -4.45 7.15
N THR A 143 -12.16 -5.01 7.99
CA THR A 143 -10.93 -4.33 8.43
C THR A 143 -9.73 -5.07 7.87
N PHE A 144 -8.88 -4.36 7.13
CA PHE A 144 -7.60 -4.87 6.64
C PHE A 144 -6.48 -4.43 7.58
N ARG A 145 -5.62 -5.37 7.95
CA ARG A 145 -4.37 -5.10 8.66
C ARG A 145 -3.23 -5.46 7.72
N VAL A 146 -2.56 -4.45 7.18
CA VAL A 146 -1.49 -4.64 6.18
C VAL A 146 -0.16 -4.36 6.84
N GLY A 147 0.60 -5.42 7.09
CA GLY A 147 1.95 -5.34 7.65
C GLY A 147 3.01 -5.30 6.54
N VAL A 148 3.98 -4.40 6.65
CA VAL A 148 5.14 -4.33 5.75
C VAL A 148 6.36 -4.90 6.45
N GLN A 149 7.16 -5.70 5.74
CA GLN A 149 8.38 -6.33 6.26
C GLN A 149 9.65 -5.57 5.86
N TYR A 150 10.75 -5.80 6.60
CA TYR A 150 12.08 -5.19 6.39
C TYR A 150 12.96 -5.99 5.41
#